data_AF-A0A8T6EHQ0-F1
#
_entry.id   AF-A0A8T6EHQ0-F1
#
_cell.length_a   1.000
_cell.length_b   1.000
_cell.length_c   1.000
_cell.angle_alpha   90.00
_cell.angle_beta   90.00
_cell.angle_gamma   90.00
#
_symmetry.space_group_name_H-M   'P 1'
#
loop_
_entity.id
_entity.type
_entity.pdbx_description
1 polymer ?
#
loop_
_entity_poly.entity_id
_entity_poly.type
_entity_poly.pdbx_seq_one_letter_code
_entity_poly.pdbx_strand_id
1 'polypeptide(L)'
;MLSKGRFDVTVWNKRAEPNGLIEVKTSVWGFKSLERDLNRLCATLEKAKMIRWGLVAYFLSYSDSKQALAKDRVKRASELNFQNAVSHLEESRNKVNHHRGSIRTDGDSAWTAEVLEVVRR
;
A
#
# COMPACT_ATOMS: atom_id res chain seq x y z
N MET A 1 -11.16 13.05 23.67
CA MET A 1 -10.13 12.79 22.64
C MET A 1 -10.46 11.48 21.97
N LEU A 2 -10.81 11.46 20.68
CA LEU A 2 -10.91 10.20 19.94
C LEU A 2 -9.49 9.60 19.87
N SER A 3 -9.31 8.41 20.44
CA SER A 3 -8.07 7.65 20.28
C SER A 3 -7.82 7.49 18.78
N LYS A 4 -6.79 8.15 18.24
CA LYS A 4 -6.39 7.95 16.85
C LYS A 4 -5.98 6.47 16.72
N GLY A 5 -6.82 5.67 16.06
CA GLY A 5 -6.52 4.27 15.76
C GLY A 5 -5.17 4.17 15.06
N ARG A 6 -4.38 3.15 15.44
CA ARG A 6 -3.02 3.00 14.91
C ARG A 6 -2.99 2.46 13.47
N PHE A 7 -4.05 1.77 13.04
CA PHE A 7 -4.28 1.23 11.71
C PHE A 7 -5.79 1.20 11.45
N ASP A 8 -6.20 1.23 10.19
CA ASP A 8 -7.62 1.26 9.80
C ASP A 8 -8.33 -0.08 10.05
N VAL A 9 -7.66 -1.20 9.76
CA VAL A 9 -8.21 -2.54 9.99
C VAL A 9 -7.17 -3.44 10.68
N THR A 10 -7.64 -4.22 11.66
CA THR A 10 -6.88 -5.32 12.25
C THR A 10 -7.57 -6.64 11.92
N VAL A 11 -6.81 -7.58 11.35
CA VAL A 11 -7.32 -8.90 10.95
C VAL A 11 -6.96 -9.92 12.01
N TRP A 12 -7.96 -10.62 12.52
CA TRP A 12 -7.82 -11.64 13.56
C TRP A 12 -7.86 -13.03 12.94
N ASN A 13 -7.06 -13.95 13.46
CA ASN A 13 -7.10 -15.35 13.04
C ASN A 13 -8.20 -16.12 13.79
N LYS A 14 -8.42 -17.38 13.40
CA LYS A 14 -9.38 -18.29 14.07
C LYS A 14 -9.09 -18.58 15.55
N ARG A 15 -7.92 -18.19 16.06
CA ARG A 15 -7.51 -18.35 17.47
C ARG A 15 -7.73 -17.07 18.30
N ALA A 16 -8.47 -16.09 17.76
CA ALA A 16 -8.68 -14.80 18.38
C ALA A 16 -7.37 -14.05 18.70
N GLU A 17 -6.37 -14.18 17.82
CA GLU A 17 -5.14 -13.39 17.88
C GLU A 17 -5.05 -12.47 16.66
N PRO A 18 -4.57 -11.22 16.84
CA PRO A 18 -4.33 -10.35 15.70
C PRO A 18 -3.20 -10.94 14.84
N ASN A 19 -3.43 -10.95 13.54
CA ASN A 19 -2.57 -11.61 12.55
C ASN A 19 -2.16 -10.65 11.42
N GLY A 20 -3.04 -9.72 11.05
CA GLY A 20 -2.78 -8.77 9.97
C GLY A 20 -3.19 -7.35 10.32
N LEU A 21 -2.59 -6.39 9.64
CA LEU A 21 -2.90 -4.97 9.75
C LEU A 21 -3.11 -4.40 8.36
N ILE A 22 -4.08 -3.51 8.20
CA ILE A 22 -4.36 -2.84 6.92
C ILE A 22 -4.49 -1.35 7.17
N GLU A 23 -3.80 -0.59 6.33
CA GLU A 23 -4.00 0.84 6.15
C GLU A 23 -4.60 1.06 4.76
N VAL A 24 -5.62 1.91 4.67
CA VAL A 24 -6.32 2.24 3.43
C VAL A 24 -6.08 3.71 3.08
N LYS A 25 -5.63 3.98 1.86
CA LYS A 25 -5.49 5.33 1.32
C LYS A 25 -6.46 5.55 0.16
N THR A 26 -7.23 6.62 0.25
CA THR A 26 -8.18 7.01 -0.79
C THR A 26 -7.50 7.65 -2.00
N SER A 27 -6.36 8.32 -1.82
CA SER A 27 -5.59 8.91 -2.91
C SER A 27 -4.09 8.90 -2.60
N VAL A 28 -3.28 8.37 -3.52
CA VAL A 28 -1.82 8.36 -3.42
C VAL A 28 -1.25 9.09 -4.63
N TRP A 29 -0.61 10.23 -4.37
CA TRP A 29 0.03 11.05 -5.42
C TRP A 29 1.52 10.74 -5.57
N GLY A 30 2.08 9.93 -4.67
CA GLY A 30 3.49 9.52 -4.70
C GLY A 30 3.92 8.83 -3.40
N PHE A 31 5.12 8.25 -3.44
CA PHE A 31 5.66 7.38 -2.40
C PHE A 31 5.67 7.97 -0.99
N LYS A 32 5.92 9.28 -0.84
CA LYS A 32 5.93 9.96 0.46
C LYS A 32 4.64 9.75 1.27
N SER A 33 3.51 9.57 0.60
CA SER A 33 2.22 9.29 1.25
C SER A 33 2.09 7.85 1.77
N LEU A 34 2.89 6.92 1.24
CA LEU A 34 2.97 5.51 1.63
C LEU A 34 4.07 5.26 2.67
N GLU A 35 5.16 6.01 2.59
CA GLU A 35 6.38 5.86 3.38
C GLU A 35 6.11 5.78 4.90
N ARG A 36 5.32 6.72 5.42
CA ARG A 36 4.97 6.76 6.85
C ARG A 36 4.24 5.49 7.30
N ASP A 37 3.37 4.96 6.46
CA ASP A 37 2.56 3.78 6.77
C ASP A 37 3.40 2.51 6.69
N LEU A 38 4.31 2.42 5.70
CA LEU A 38 5.31 1.34 5.61
C LEU A 38 6.22 1.33 6.84
N ASN A 39 6.73 2.49 7.27
CA ASN A 39 7.55 2.60 8.49
C ASN A 39 6.80 2.11 9.73
N ARG A 40 5.53 2.52 9.87
CA ARG A 40 4.68 2.14 10.99
C ARG A 40 4.35 0.64 10.98
N LEU A 41 4.08 0.07 9.80
CA LEU A 41 3.87 -1.38 9.63
C LEU A 41 5.13 -2.15 9.99
N CYS A 42 6.29 -1.76 9.45
CA CYS A 42 7.57 -2.40 9.75
C CYS A 42 7.87 -2.38 11.25
N ALA A 43 7.77 -1.22 11.90
CA ALA A 43 8.00 -1.11 13.34
C ALA A 43 7.01 -1.96 14.17
N THR A 44 5.78 -2.13 13.69
CA THR A 44 4.77 -2.96 14.36
C THR A 44 5.06 -4.45 14.16
N LEU A 45 5.41 -4.87 12.95
CA LEU A 45 5.85 -6.23 12.66
C LEU A 45 7.12 -6.58 13.44
N GLU A 46 8.04 -5.67 13.67
CA GLU A 46 9.22 -6.00 14.49
C GLU A 46 8.88 -6.29 15.96
N LYS A 47 7.95 -5.51 16.53
CA LYS A 47 7.55 -5.59 17.95
C LYS A 47 6.52 -6.67 18.24
N ALA A 48 5.52 -6.82 17.37
CA ALA A 48 4.36 -7.68 17.58
C ALA A 48 4.47 -8.96 16.75
N LYS A 49 5.12 -10.00 17.30
CA LYS A 49 5.42 -11.25 16.59
C LYS A 49 4.20 -12.01 16.09
N MET A 50 3.04 -11.84 16.73
CA MET A 50 1.76 -12.44 16.32
C MET A 50 1.23 -11.87 15.00
N ILE A 51 1.52 -10.60 14.70
CA ILE A 51 1.17 -9.98 13.41
C ILE A 51 2.12 -10.55 12.37
N ARG A 52 1.61 -11.21 11.33
CA ARG A 52 2.43 -11.86 10.31
C ARG A 52 2.69 -10.98 9.09
N TRP A 53 1.75 -10.09 8.78
CA TRP A 53 1.77 -9.27 7.58
C TRP A 53 1.09 -7.92 7.81
N GLY A 54 1.40 -6.97 6.95
CA GLY A 54 0.79 -5.64 6.91
C GLY A 54 0.46 -5.24 5.48
N LEU A 55 -0.66 -4.59 5.25
CA LEU A 55 -1.06 -4.11 3.93
C LEU A 55 -1.20 -2.59 3.93
N VAL A 56 -0.71 -1.95 2.87
CA VAL A 56 -1.12 -0.60 2.48
C VAL A 56 -1.92 -0.72 1.19
N ALA A 57 -3.24 -0.59 1.29
CA ALA A 57 -4.17 -0.63 0.16
C ALA A 57 -4.45 0.79 -0.32
N TYR A 58 -4.36 1.04 -1.62
CA TYR A 58 -4.53 2.38 -2.17
C TYR A 58 -5.04 2.39 -3.60
N PHE A 59 -5.54 3.55 -4.02
CA PHE A 59 -5.93 3.81 -5.40
C PHE A 59 -4.97 4.81 -6.05
N LEU A 60 -4.66 4.54 -7.32
CA LEU A 60 -4.04 5.50 -8.22
C LEU A 60 -5.06 5.85 -9.30
N SER A 61 -5.23 7.15 -9.57
CA SER A 61 -6.11 7.65 -10.61
C SER A 61 -5.50 8.86 -11.29
N TYR A 62 -5.63 8.93 -12.60
CA TYR A 62 -5.25 10.10 -13.39
C TYR A 62 -6.36 10.41 -14.40
N SER A 63 -6.67 11.69 -14.57
CA SER A 63 -7.47 12.23 -15.67
C SER A 63 -6.54 13.01 -16.59
N ASP A 64 -6.62 12.78 -17.90
CA ASP A 64 -5.89 13.53 -18.91
C ASP A 64 -6.76 13.65 -20.16
N SER A 65 -6.61 14.73 -20.94
CA SER A 65 -7.33 14.95 -22.21
C SER A 65 -7.25 13.78 -23.20
N LYS A 66 -6.28 12.87 -23.03
CA LYS A 66 -6.12 11.63 -23.80
C LYS A 66 -6.03 10.41 -22.89
N GLN A 67 -6.96 9.48 -23.04
CA GLN A 67 -7.05 8.24 -22.25
C GLN A 67 -5.75 7.41 -22.22
N ALA A 68 -5.04 7.31 -23.36
CA ALA A 68 -3.76 6.58 -23.43
C ALA A 68 -2.71 7.17 -22.46
N LEU A 69 -2.67 8.50 -22.32
CA LEU A 69 -1.76 9.18 -21.40
C LEU A 69 -2.16 8.94 -19.94
N ALA A 70 -3.45 8.93 -19.62
CA ALA A 70 -3.92 8.62 -18.27
C ALA A 70 -3.51 7.20 -17.84
N LYS A 71 -3.68 6.21 -18.72
CA LYS A 71 -3.29 4.82 -18.47
C LYS A 71 -1.77 4.67 -18.25
N ASP A 72 -0.97 5.31 -19.09
CA ASP A 72 0.49 5.25 -18.96
C ASP A 72 0.99 5.94 -17.68
N ARG A 73 0.34 7.05 -17.27
CA ARG A 73 0.63 7.71 -15.99
C ARG A 73 0.32 6.83 -14.80
N VAL A 74 -0.84 6.17 -14.78
CA VAL A 74 -1.18 5.19 -13.73
C VAL A 74 -0.12 4.10 -13.67
N LYS A 75 0.24 3.50 -14.81
CA LYS A 75 1.24 2.44 -14.88
C LYS A 75 2.61 2.90 -14.35
N ARG A 76 3.06 4.09 -14.76
CA ARG A 76 4.34 4.66 -14.32
C ARG A 76 4.34 4.98 -12.82
N ALA A 77 3.26 5.56 -12.31
CA ALA A 77 3.13 5.88 -10.88
C ALA A 77 3.10 4.60 -10.02
N SER A 78 2.37 3.57 -10.46
CA SER A 78 2.33 2.24 -9.85
C SER A 78 3.73 1.63 -9.73
N GLU A 79 4.48 1.59 -10.84
CA GLU A 79 5.83 1.05 -10.85
C GLU A 79 6.78 1.86 -9.96
N LEU A 80 6.74 3.19 -10.07
CA LEU A 80 7.61 4.08 -9.28
C LEU A 80 7.34 3.94 -7.78
N ASN A 81 6.08 3.86 -7.36
CA ASN A 81 5.73 3.67 -5.95
C ASN A 81 6.22 2.32 -5.43
N PHE A 82 6.11 1.25 -6.22
CA PHE A 82 6.61 -0.05 -5.83
C PHE A 82 8.15 -0.07 -5.73
N GLN A 83 8.86 0.44 -6.73
CA GLN A 83 10.32 0.51 -6.70
C GLN A 83 10.82 1.32 -5.51
N ASN A 84 10.19 2.47 -5.24
CA ASN A 84 10.52 3.27 -4.06
C ASN A 84 10.24 2.51 -2.76
N ALA A 85 9.17 1.72 -2.68
CA ALA A 85 8.89 0.89 -1.50
C ALA A 85 9.92 -0.23 -1.31
N VAL A 86 10.40 -0.84 -2.41
CA VAL A 86 11.46 -1.85 -2.38
C VAL A 86 12.75 -1.22 -1.86
N SER A 87 13.19 -0.12 -2.46
CA SER A 87 14.40 0.60 -2.04
C SER A 87 14.31 1.08 -0.59
N HIS A 88 13.15 1.60 -0.18
CA HIS A 88 12.91 2.07 1.20
C HIS A 88 13.04 0.96 2.24
N LEU A 89 12.78 -0.30 1.87
CA LEU A 89 12.80 -1.46 2.76
C LEU A 89 13.99 -2.39 2.50
N GLU A 90 14.95 -1.98 1.67
CA GLU A 90 16.07 -2.80 1.21
C GLU A 90 16.94 -3.29 2.37
N GLU A 91 17.27 -2.39 3.31
CA GLU A 91 18.05 -2.68 4.52
C GLU A 91 17.19 -3.18 5.70
N SER A 92 15.86 -3.23 5.52
CA SER A 92 14.96 -3.68 6.57
C SER A 92 14.91 -5.21 6.67
N ARG A 93 14.52 -5.73 7.84
CA ARG A 93 14.16 -7.16 8.01
C ARG A 93 12.82 -7.54 7.38
N ASN A 94 12.19 -6.61 6.67
CA ASN A 94 10.94 -6.82 5.96
C ASN A 94 11.19 -6.83 4.45
N LYS A 95 10.25 -7.41 3.72
CA LYS A 95 10.16 -7.30 2.27
C LYS A 95 8.78 -6.77 1.91
N VAL A 96 8.68 -6.16 0.74
CA VAL A 96 7.42 -5.70 0.18
C VAL A 96 7.09 -6.49 -1.08
N ASN A 97 5.86 -7.01 -1.15
CA ASN A 97 5.27 -7.56 -2.37
C ASN A 97 4.25 -6.57 -2.92
N HIS A 98 4.06 -6.56 -4.24
CA HIS A 98 3.11 -5.70 -4.91
C HIS A 98 1.98 -6.51 -5.53
N HIS A 99 0.75 -6.19 -5.14
CA HIS A 99 -0.45 -6.78 -5.72
C HIS A 99 -1.21 -5.68 -6.44
N ARG A 100 -1.25 -5.79 -7.77
CA ARG A 100 -1.86 -4.79 -8.65
C ARG A 100 -3.13 -5.31 -9.29
N GLY A 101 -4.21 -4.54 -9.16
CA GLY A 101 -5.45 -4.74 -9.91
C GLY A 101 -5.31 -4.41 -11.40
N SER A 102 -6.29 -4.81 -12.20
CA SER A 102 -6.32 -4.38 -13.61
C SER A 102 -6.50 -2.87 -13.69
N ILE A 103 -5.71 -2.20 -14.53
CA ILE A 103 -5.94 -0.78 -14.84
C ILE A 103 -7.27 -0.66 -15.58
N ARG A 104 -8.20 0.11 -15.00
CA ARG A 104 -9.50 0.45 -15.57
C ARG A 104 -9.40 1.82 -16.22
N THR A 105 -10.20 2.03 -17.26
CA THR A 105 -10.31 3.31 -17.96
C THR A 105 -11.76 3.72 -18.00
N ASP A 106 -12.04 5.00 -17.76
CA ASP A 106 -13.37 5.59 -17.82
C ASP A 106 -13.26 6.96 -18.49
N GLY A 107 -13.78 7.07 -19.72
CA GLY A 107 -13.59 8.24 -20.57
C GLY A 107 -12.10 8.58 -20.75
N ASP A 108 -11.72 9.77 -20.32
CA ASP A 108 -10.38 10.35 -20.39
C ASP A 108 -9.54 10.06 -19.12
N SER A 109 -10.07 9.24 -18.21
CA SER A 109 -9.42 8.85 -16.96
C SER A 109 -9.00 7.38 -16.95
N ALA A 110 -8.01 7.07 -16.10
CA ALA A 110 -7.61 5.72 -15.78
C ALA A 110 -7.34 5.57 -14.28
N TRP A 111 -7.58 4.40 -13.74
CA TRP A 111 -7.31 4.09 -12.34
C TRP A 111 -6.96 2.62 -12.10
N THR A 112 -6.33 2.34 -10.97
CA THR A 112 -6.05 0.98 -10.49
C THR A 112 -6.08 0.93 -8.96
N ALA A 113 -6.48 -0.23 -8.43
CA ALA A 113 -6.33 -0.56 -7.02
C ALA A 113 -5.01 -1.31 -6.82
N GLU A 114 -4.27 -0.94 -5.79
CA GLU A 114 -2.93 -1.45 -5.50
C GLU A 114 -2.84 -1.84 -4.03
N VAL A 115 -2.02 -2.85 -3.75
CA VAL A 115 -1.65 -3.24 -2.38
C VAL A 115 -0.14 -3.45 -2.30
N LEU A 116 0.49 -2.74 -1.36
CA LEU A 116 1.83 -3.08 -0.89
C LEU A 116 1.68 -3.98 0.34
N GLU A 117 2.11 -5.23 0.21
CA GLU A 117 2.14 -6.19 1.30
C GLU A 117 3.52 -6.21 1.92
N VAL A 118 3.61 -5.92 3.21
CA VAL A 118 4.82 -6.00 4.02
C VAL A 118 4.80 -7.28 4.83
N VAL A 119 5.85 -8.09 4.66
CA VAL A 119 6.08 -9.31 5.46
C VAL A 119 7.52 -9.36 5.95
N ARG A 120 7.76 -10.10 7.04
CA ARG A 120 9.14 -10.34 7.51
C ARG A 120 9.88 -11.23 6.51
N ARG A 121 11.18 -11.00 6.36
CA ARG A 121 12.09 -11.90 5.64
C ARG A 121 12.34 -13.17 6.46
#